data_AF-A0A7S3IWS3-F1
#
_entry.id   AF-A0A7S3IWS3-F1
#
_cell.length_a   1.000
_cell.length_b   1.000
_cell.length_c   1.000
_cell.angle_alpha   90.00
_cell.angle_beta   90.00
_cell.angle_gamma   90.00
#
_symmetry.space_group_name_H-M   'P 1'
#
loop_
_entity.id
_entity.type
_entity.pdbx_description
1 polymer ?
#
loop_
_entity_poly.entity_id
_entity_poly.type
_entity_poly.pdbx_seq_one_letter_code
_entity_poly.pdbx_strand_id
1 'polypeptide(L)'
;MKDGDVIASDLSMAISDLESKDPQDIIAGIKEIGQIIEELPSDLVDCHDMQGDLDRIEAWAQSFDDPKTFIEIVAKNVFKNFKKITQEIDDATNEIKESNFYDAGDSIADVLVLTLGPVPPAPSSPAQPEDLLATEW
;
A
#
# COMPACT_ATOMS: atom_id res chain seq x y z
N MET A 1 -3.83 -12.91 -13.85
CA MET A 1 -4.91 -12.61 -12.92
C MET A 1 -5.03 -13.73 -11.90
N LYS A 2 -4.31 -13.61 -10.79
CA LYS A 2 -4.77 -14.17 -9.53
C LYS A 2 -6.18 -13.66 -9.27
N ASP A 3 -7.02 -14.51 -8.70
CA ASP A 3 -8.35 -14.11 -8.28
C ASP A 3 -8.23 -13.01 -7.22
N GLY A 4 -9.15 -12.04 -7.22
CA GLY A 4 -9.16 -10.97 -6.22
C GLY A 4 -9.23 -11.53 -4.79
N ASP A 5 -9.87 -12.69 -4.64
CA ASP A 5 -9.93 -13.45 -3.39
C ASP A 5 -8.53 -13.92 -2.91
N VAL A 6 -7.63 -14.24 -3.83
CA VAL A 6 -6.25 -14.65 -3.49
C VAL A 6 -5.44 -13.45 -3.02
N ILE A 7 -5.53 -12.33 -3.74
CA ILE A 7 -4.85 -11.08 -3.34
C ILE A 7 -5.37 -10.60 -1.98
N ALA A 8 -6.68 -10.62 -1.79
CA ALA A 8 -7.29 -10.26 -0.50
C ALA A 8 -6.83 -11.18 0.63
N SER A 9 -6.71 -12.50 0.38
CA SER A 9 -6.21 -13.46 1.36
C SER A 9 -4.74 -13.23 1.69
N ASP A 10 -3.88 -13.07 0.69
CA ASP A 10 -2.43 -12.84 0.87
C ASP A 10 -2.20 -11.55 1.67
N LEU A 11 -2.93 -10.50 1.33
CA LEU A 11 -2.83 -9.21 2.00
C LEU A 11 -3.39 -9.24 3.43
N SER A 12 -4.46 -10.02 3.66
CA SER A 12 -5.02 -10.22 5.01
C SER A 12 -4.04 -10.95 5.93
N MET A 13 -3.30 -11.93 5.41
CA MET A 13 -2.25 -12.61 6.17
C MET A 13 -1.10 -11.66 6.48
N ALA A 14 -0.61 -10.92 5.47
CA ALA A 14 0.48 -9.97 5.64
C ALA A 14 0.14 -8.87 6.68
N ILE A 15 -1.10 -8.39 6.71
CA ILE A 15 -1.55 -7.41 7.71
C ILE A 15 -1.72 -8.04 9.10
N SER A 16 -2.20 -9.28 9.18
CA SER A 16 -2.31 -9.99 10.46
C SER A 16 -0.94 -10.20 11.10
N ASP A 17 0.10 -10.44 10.29
CA ASP A 17 1.48 -10.58 10.76
C ASP A 17 2.06 -9.25 11.30
N LEU A 18 1.43 -8.10 10.99
CA LEU A 18 1.76 -6.80 11.57
C LEU A 18 1.10 -6.53 12.93
N GLU A 19 0.18 -7.37 13.42
CA GLU A 19 -0.55 -7.16 14.68
C GLU A 19 0.36 -7.08 15.90
N SER A 20 1.56 -7.68 15.85
CA SER A 20 2.56 -7.56 16.92
C SER A 20 2.98 -6.11 17.16
N LYS A 21 2.89 -5.27 16.11
CA LYS A 21 3.31 -3.87 16.06
C LYS A 21 4.78 -3.68 16.45
N ASP A 22 5.58 -4.74 16.40
CA ASP A 22 7.01 -4.63 16.58
C ASP A 22 7.61 -3.93 15.35
N PRO A 23 8.48 -2.92 15.52
CA PRO A 23 9.08 -2.24 14.37
C PRO A 23 9.80 -3.16 13.38
N GLN A 24 10.37 -4.29 13.84
CA GLN A 24 11.00 -5.27 12.97
C GLN A 24 9.97 -6.04 12.15
N ASP A 25 8.85 -6.42 12.76
CA ASP A 25 7.74 -7.11 12.10
C ASP A 25 7.06 -6.17 11.10
N ILE A 26 6.91 -4.88 11.43
CA ILE A 26 6.43 -3.87 10.49
C ILE A 26 7.34 -3.80 9.26
N ILE A 27 8.67 -3.73 9.43
CA ILE A 27 9.59 -3.72 8.28
C ILE A 27 9.45 -5.00 7.43
N ALA A 28 9.29 -6.16 8.07
CA ALA A 28 9.11 -7.43 7.38
C ALA A 28 7.79 -7.45 6.60
N GLY A 29 6.67 -7.07 7.20
CA GLY A 29 5.38 -7.07 6.52
C GLY A 29 5.27 -6.01 5.42
N ILE A 30 5.90 -4.84 5.53
CA ILE A 30 5.99 -3.89 4.39
C ILE A 30 6.69 -4.53 3.19
N LYS A 31 7.72 -5.35 3.45
CA LYS A 31 8.40 -6.08 2.37
C LYS A 31 7.50 -7.15 1.74
N GLU A 32 6.75 -7.89 2.55
CA GLU A 32 5.81 -8.91 2.06
C GLU A 32 4.66 -8.28 1.25
N ILE A 33 4.07 -7.18 1.73
CA ILE A 33 3.07 -6.41 0.99
C ILE A 33 3.65 -5.90 -0.33
N GLY A 34 4.90 -5.43 -0.34
CA GLY A 34 5.61 -5.02 -1.55
C GLY A 34 5.71 -6.15 -2.59
N GLN A 35 5.97 -7.39 -2.15
CA GLN A 35 6.02 -8.56 -3.04
C GLN A 35 4.66 -8.91 -3.64
N ILE A 36 3.57 -8.71 -2.89
CA ILE A 36 2.20 -8.85 -3.41
C ILE A 36 1.95 -7.77 -4.49
N ILE A 37 2.39 -6.54 -4.24
CA ILE A 37 2.23 -5.42 -5.18
C ILE A 37 3.01 -5.62 -6.48
N GLU A 38 4.19 -6.24 -6.43
CA GLU A 38 4.99 -6.56 -7.62
C GLU A 38 4.23 -7.48 -8.61
N GLU A 39 3.25 -8.25 -8.15
CA GLU A 39 2.44 -9.13 -9.00
C GLU A 39 1.26 -8.39 -9.66
N LEU A 40 0.81 -7.25 -9.08
CA LEU A 40 -0.37 -6.51 -9.53
C LEU A 40 -0.31 -6.04 -11.00
N PRO A 41 0.82 -5.52 -11.53
CA PRO A 41 0.88 -5.13 -12.93
C PRO A 41 0.56 -6.28 -13.88
N SER A 42 0.98 -7.51 -13.54
CA SER A 42 0.70 -8.70 -14.34
C SER A 42 -0.76 -9.16 -14.21
N ASP A 43 -1.37 -8.92 -13.05
CA ASP A 43 -2.76 -9.29 -12.79
C ASP A 43 -3.75 -8.29 -13.35
N LEU A 44 -3.35 -7.03 -13.48
CA LEU A 44 -4.17 -5.90 -13.96
C LEU A 44 -3.82 -5.48 -15.39
N VAL A 45 -3.02 -6.27 -16.13
CA VAL A 45 -2.58 -5.94 -17.49
C VAL A 45 -3.75 -5.73 -18.49
N ASP A 46 -4.88 -6.38 -18.23
CA ASP A 46 -6.10 -6.24 -19.05
C ASP A 46 -7.01 -5.08 -18.58
N CYS A 47 -6.67 -4.41 -17.46
CA CYS A 47 -7.38 -3.24 -16.93
C CYS A 47 -6.85 -1.95 -17.57
N HIS A 48 -7.33 -1.65 -18.79
CA HIS A 48 -6.81 -0.55 -19.61
C HIS A 48 -6.77 0.83 -18.94
N ASP A 49 -7.72 1.13 -18.05
CA ASP A 49 -7.82 2.45 -17.40
C ASP A 49 -6.85 2.62 -16.21
N MET A 50 -6.17 1.55 -15.79
CA MET A 50 -5.23 1.58 -14.65
C MET A 50 -3.76 1.63 -15.08
N GLN A 51 -3.45 1.46 -16.37
CA GLN A 51 -2.07 1.29 -16.84
C GLN A 51 -1.16 2.45 -16.43
N GLY A 52 -1.66 3.69 -16.48
CA GLY A 52 -0.89 4.86 -16.05
C GLY A 52 -0.55 4.87 -14.56
N ASP A 53 -1.42 4.34 -13.71
CA ASP A 53 -1.14 4.20 -12.28
C ASP A 53 -0.22 3.02 -11.99
N LEU A 54 -0.37 1.90 -12.70
CA LEU A 54 0.54 0.76 -12.59
C LEU A 54 1.98 1.16 -12.95
N ASP A 55 2.17 1.89 -14.04
CA ASP A 55 3.50 2.38 -14.45
C ASP A 55 4.12 3.30 -13.39
N ARG A 56 3.31 4.12 -12.72
CA ARG A 56 3.76 4.99 -11.61
C ARG A 56 4.13 4.20 -10.36
N ILE A 57 3.32 3.20 -10.00
CA ILE A 57 3.57 2.33 -8.85
C ILE A 57 4.86 1.53 -9.09
N GLU A 58 5.07 1.00 -10.29
CA GLU A 58 6.30 0.27 -10.66
C GLU A 58 7.53 1.18 -10.56
N ALA A 59 7.47 2.39 -11.14
CA ALA A 59 8.57 3.35 -11.06
C ALA A 59 8.86 3.82 -9.63
N TRP A 60 7.82 3.96 -8.80
CA TRP A 60 7.96 4.27 -7.37
C TRP A 60 8.60 3.11 -6.62
N ALA A 61 8.15 1.86 -6.86
CA ALA A 61 8.67 0.66 -6.21
C ALA A 61 10.17 0.44 -6.48
N GLN A 62 10.65 0.73 -7.70
CA GLN A 62 12.08 0.65 -8.06
C GLN A 62 12.99 1.54 -7.18
N SER A 63 12.45 2.57 -6.53
CA SER A 63 13.22 3.41 -5.59
C SER A 63 13.67 2.64 -4.34
N PHE A 64 13.13 1.43 -4.13
CA PHE A 64 13.36 0.60 -2.95
C PHE A 64 14.11 -0.72 -3.24
N ASP A 65 14.61 -0.91 -4.47
CA ASP A 65 15.37 -2.11 -4.87
C ASP A 65 16.66 -2.31 -4.04
N ASP A 66 17.26 -1.22 -3.53
CA ASP A 66 18.40 -1.32 -2.63
C ASP A 66 17.95 -1.66 -1.20
N PRO A 67 18.30 -2.84 -0.65
CA PRO A 67 17.78 -3.29 0.64
C PRO A 67 18.17 -2.39 1.81
N LYS A 68 19.32 -1.71 1.72
CA LYS A 68 19.75 -0.78 2.79
C LYS A 68 18.90 0.48 2.78
N THR A 69 18.71 1.08 1.60
CA THR A 69 17.87 2.25 1.40
C THR A 69 16.44 1.97 1.85
N PHE A 70 15.87 0.82 1.46
CA PHE A 70 14.55 0.40 1.92
C PHE A 70 14.47 0.35 3.46
N ILE A 71 15.37 -0.38 4.12
CA ILE A 71 15.37 -0.52 5.58
C ILE A 71 15.54 0.84 6.26
N GLU A 72 16.43 1.70 5.77
CA GLU A 72 16.66 3.04 6.33
C GLU A 72 15.41 3.92 6.24
N ILE A 73 14.73 3.91 5.08
CA ILE A 73 13.50 4.69 4.86
C ILE A 73 12.38 4.16 5.75
N VAL A 74 12.11 2.85 5.70
CA VAL A 74 11.02 2.24 6.48
C VAL A 74 11.28 2.43 7.97
N ALA A 75 12.46 2.13 8.49
CA ALA A 75 12.75 2.27 9.93
C ALA A 75 12.57 3.71 10.42
N LYS A 76 13.08 4.69 9.65
CA LYS A 76 12.92 6.12 9.96
C LYS A 76 11.45 6.54 9.99
N ASN A 77 10.69 6.09 9.00
CA ASN A 77 9.30 6.47 8.84
C ASN A 77 8.37 5.74 9.82
N VAL A 78 8.63 4.46 10.09
CA VAL A 78 7.98 3.69 11.17
C VAL A 78 8.16 4.41 12.50
N PHE A 79 9.39 4.82 12.84
CA PHE A 79 9.61 5.57 14.08
C PHE A 79 8.85 6.91 14.10
N LYS A 80 8.84 7.65 12.98
CA LYS A 80 8.17 8.95 12.88
C LYS A 80 6.65 8.84 12.96
N ASN A 81 6.08 7.83 12.33
CA ASN A 81 4.64 7.68 12.10
C ASN A 81 4.02 6.54 12.92
N PHE A 82 4.78 5.98 13.88
CA PHE A 82 4.44 4.73 14.60
C PHE A 82 2.99 4.66 15.02
N LYS A 83 2.49 5.68 15.74
CA LYS A 83 1.11 5.71 16.24
C LYS A 83 0.07 5.60 15.13
N LYS A 84 0.27 6.31 14.01
CA LYS A 84 -0.67 6.29 12.88
C LYS A 84 -0.57 4.96 12.14
N ILE A 85 0.63 4.44 11.91
CA ILE A 85 0.84 3.10 11.32
C ILE A 85 0.13 2.02 12.15
N THR A 86 0.31 2.02 13.47
CA THR A 86 -0.37 1.04 14.32
C THR A 86 -1.88 1.18 14.34
N GLN A 87 -2.39 2.38 14.08
CA GLN A 87 -3.82 2.63 13.95
C GLN A 87 -4.33 2.07 12.61
N GLU A 88 -3.67 2.37 11.50
CA GLU A 88 -4.06 1.82 10.19
C GLU A 88 -3.99 0.29 10.13
N ILE A 89 -3.03 -0.32 10.83
CA ILE A 89 -2.97 -1.78 10.97
C ILE A 89 -4.21 -2.31 11.72
N ASP A 90 -4.65 -1.63 12.78
CA ASP A 90 -5.87 -2.00 13.52
C ASP A 90 -7.11 -1.82 12.65
N ASP A 91 -7.20 -0.71 11.92
CA ASP A 91 -8.31 -0.36 11.06
C ASP A 91 -8.44 -1.40 9.92
N ALA A 92 -7.36 -1.65 9.16
CA ALA A 92 -7.31 -2.68 8.11
C ALA A 92 -7.71 -4.07 8.63
N THR A 93 -7.21 -4.44 9.82
CA THR A 93 -7.55 -5.72 10.45
C THR A 93 -9.04 -5.84 10.77
N ASN A 94 -9.66 -4.77 11.27
CA ASN A 94 -11.08 -4.75 11.60
C ASN A 94 -11.94 -4.73 10.34
N GLU A 95 -11.56 -3.95 9.33
CA GLU A 95 -12.25 -3.85 8.05
C GLU A 95 -12.25 -5.20 7.31
N ILE A 96 -11.13 -5.92 7.32
CA ILE A 96 -11.06 -7.30 6.81
C ILE A 96 -12.05 -8.22 7.56
N LYS A 97 -12.09 -8.15 8.89
CA LYS A 97 -13.02 -8.95 9.72
C LYS A 97 -14.49 -8.61 9.40
N GLU A 98 -14.76 -7.38 9.00
CA GLU A 98 -16.09 -6.89 8.58
C GLU A 98 -16.36 -7.12 7.08
N SER A 99 -15.42 -7.70 6.33
CA SER A 99 -15.47 -7.87 4.87
C SER A 99 -15.58 -6.54 4.10
N ASN A 100 -15.11 -5.46 4.70
CA ASN A 100 -15.02 -4.14 4.10
C ASN A 100 -13.68 -3.97 3.35
N PHE A 101 -13.53 -4.70 2.24
CA PHE A 101 -12.25 -4.79 1.53
C PHE A 101 -11.80 -3.50 0.85
N TYR A 102 -12.72 -2.57 0.59
CA TYR A 102 -12.38 -1.27 0.03
C TYR A 102 -11.62 -0.43 1.07
N ASP A 103 -12.22 -0.23 2.24
CA ASP A 103 -11.59 0.52 3.33
C ASP A 103 -10.31 -0.19 3.81
N ALA A 104 -10.32 -1.53 3.87
CA ALA A 104 -9.11 -2.30 4.16
C ALA A 104 -7.98 -1.99 3.17
N GLY A 105 -8.29 -1.93 1.87
CA GLY A 105 -7.33 -1.53 0.85
C GLY A 105 -6.76 -0.13 1.07
N ASP A 106 -7.61 0.82 1.46
CA ASP A 106 -7.21 2.20 1.78
C ASP A 106 -6.29 2.27 3.02
N SER A 107 -6.63 1.59 4.12
CA SER A 107 -5.76 1.55 5.31
C SER A 107 -4.40 0.88 5.03
N ILE A 108 -4.38 -0.14 4.18
CA ILE A 108 -3.13 -0.80 3.76
C ILE A 108 -2.29 0.14 2.89
N ALA A 109 -2.92 0.87 1.97
CA ALA A 109 -2.25 1.89 1.17
C ALA A 109 -1.68 3.00 2.08
N ASP A 110 -2.40 3.42 3.11
CA ASP A 110 -1.92 4.40 4.09
C ASP A 110 -0.71 3.87 4.88
N VAL A 111 -0.69 2.59 5.28
CA VAL A 111 0.49 1.96 5.89
C VAL A 111 1.72 2.05 4.96
N LEU A 112 1.55 1.78 3.66
CA LEU A 112 2.63 1.88 2.68
C LEU A 112 3.09 3.33 2.49
N VAL A 113 2.16 4.29 2.37
CA VAL A 113 2.51 5.72 2.23
C VAL A 113 3.22 6.24 3.48
N LEU A 114 2.79 5.82 4.67
CA LEU A 114 3.40 6.22 5.93
C LEU A 114 4.79 5.61 6.13
N THR A 115 5.12 4.51 5.48
CA THR A 115 6.41 3.80 5.62
C THR A 115 7.39 4.09 4.48
N LEU A 116 6.91 4.17 3.25
CA LEU A 116 7.73 4.34 2.04
C LEU A 116 7.62 5.75 1.43
N GLY A 117 6.56 6.48 1.76
CA GLY A 117 6.22 7.76 1.13
C GLY A 117 5.25 7.60 -0.05
N PRO A 118 4.65 8.70 -0.52
CA PRO A 118 3.60 8.64 -1.54
C PRO A 118 4.15 8.31 -2.93
N VAL A 119 3.32 7.64 -3.73
CA VAL A 119 3.57 7.48 -5.18
C VAL A 119 3.54 8.87 -5.83
N PRO A 120 4.59 9.30 -6.56
CA PRO A 120 4.62 10.62 -7.20
C PRO A 120 3.42 10.81 -8.13
N PRO A 121 2.70 11.95 -8.09
CA PRO A 121 1.49 12.15 -8.89
C PRO A 121 1.78 11.99 -10.37
N ALA A 122 0.77 11.60 -11.16
CA ALA A 122 0.90 11.58 -12.61
C ALA A 122 1.36 12.97 -13.10
N PRO A 123 2.27 13.05 -14.10
CA PRO A 123 2.60 14.33 -14.72
C PRO A 123 1.29 14.95 -15.18
N SER A 124 0.97 16.15 -14.67
CA SER A 124 -0.37 16.77 -14.71
C SER A 124 -1.09 16.56 -16.04
N SER A 125 -1.93 15.52 -16.10
CA SER A 125 -3.10 15.45 -16.97
C SER A 125 -4.15 16.34 -16.31
N PRO A 126 -4.99 17.08 -17.07
CA PRO A 126 -6.01 17.95 -16.48
C PRO A 126 -6.84 17.17 -15.44
N ALA A 127 -7.04 17.80 -14.27
CA ALA A 127 -7.72 17.23 -13.11
C ALA A 127 -8.91 16.37 -13.53
N GLN A 128 -8.96 15.13 -13.05
CA GLN A 128 -10.12 14.28 -13.30
C GLN A 128 -11.30 14.84 -12.49
N PRO A 129 -12.55 14.69 -12.96
CA PRO A 129 -13.71 15.27 -12.29
C PRO A 129 -13.86 14.84 -10.83
N GLU A 130 -13.42 13.64 -10.45
CA GLU A 130 -13.40 13.19 -9.05
C GLU A 130 -12.46 14.00 -8.14
N ASP A 131 -11.32 14.49 -8.64
CA ASP A 131 -10.37 15.30 -7.86
C ASP A 131 -10.98 16.65 -7.45
N LEU A 132 -11.99 17.12 -8.19
CA LEU A 132 -12.70 18.37 -7.93
C LEU A 132 -13.81 18.20 -6.86
N LEU A 133 -14.30 16.97 -6.66
CA LEU A 133 -15.33 16.67 -5.67
C LEU A 133 -14.76 16.45 -4.26
N ALA A 134 -13.49 16.04 -4.16
CA ALA A 134 -12.80 15.84 -2.88
C ALA A 134 -12.40 17.15 -2.16
N THR A 135 -12.48 18.30 -2.84
CA THR A 135 -12.07 19.60 -2.29
C THR A 135 -13.21 20.43 -1.67
N GLU A 136 -14.44 19.91 -1.60
CA GLU A 136 -15.62 20.67 -1.13
C GLU A 136 -16.19 20.26 0.25
N TRP A 137 -15.40 19.63 1.13
CA TRP A 137 -15.82 19.33 2.52
C TRP A 137 -14.81 19.79 3.56
#